data_AF-A0A3R5QVV5-F1
#
_entry.id   AF-A0A3R5QVV5-F1
#
_cell.length_a   1.000
_cell.length_b   1.000
_cell.length_c   1.000
_cell.angle_alpha   90.00
_cell.angle_beta   90.00
_cell.angle_gamma   90.00
#
_symmetry.space_group_name_H-M   'P 1'
#
loop_
_entity.id
_entity.type
_entity.pdbx_description
1 polymer ?
#
loop_
_entity_poly.entity_id
_entity_poly.type
_entity_poly.pdbx_seq_one_letter_code
_entity_poly.pdbx_strand_id
1 'polypeptide(L)'
;MFKETLQFYSDDSALTLQYIKGIMFLLGDIKEFEIFKNEKDSPYKTLDNNKLYSFILRDDKNNELWLKNPFCSYGKAGEYATNKILKLLGILDSFKLKEKDYVKEVNLTPIHKLNLLISTASSKSNNNNHHFWIVSNFKYAYELLKVKESLSTFGLCCAAKQKDIKVPPALKIFEPKEEPIVEKALNKHNKKEHKYDEFAINNEYVFFMHYNEKDIDTLKNIVLDIIDKYNGSYHILPV
;
A
#
# COMPACT_ATOMS: atom_id res chain seq x y z
N MET A 1 -12.63 23.62 14.62
CA MET A 1 -11.76 22.52 14.17
C MET A 1 -10.73 23.16 13.25
N PHE A 2 -9.45 23.14 13.62
CA PHE A 2 -8.40 23.76 12.80
C PHE A 2 -8.15 22.88 11.57
N LYS A 3 -8.22 23.49 10.38
CA LYS A 3 -7.82 22.85 9.13
C LYS A 3 -6.30 22.92 9.05
N GLU A 4 -5.63 21.79 9.22
CA GLU A 4 -4.19 21.74 9.01
C GLU A 4 -3.90 21.46 7.53
N THR A 5 -3.04 22.30 6.95
CA THR A 5 -2.51 22.09 5.60
C THR A 5 -1.03 21.78 5.71
N LEU A 6 -0.67 20.53 5.45
CA LEU A 6 0.70 20.08 5.33
C LEU A 6 1.16 20.28 3.89
N GLN A 7 2.36 20.80 3.70
CA GLN A 7 2.90 21.10 2.38
C GLN A 7 4.30 20.49 2.25
N PHE A 8 4.52 19.71 1.20
CA PHE A 8 5.81 19.13 0.90
C PHE A 8 6.17 19.31 -0.57
N TYR A 9 7.32 19.96 -0.80
CA TYR A 9 7.76 20.33 -2.14
C TYR A 9 9.09 19.67 -2.46
N SER A 10 9.06 18.64 -3.30
CA SER A 10 10.22 17.91 -3.76
C SER A 10 9.99 17.40 -5.18
N ASP A 11 11.00 17.52 -6.04
CA ASP A 11 11.05 16.87 -7.36
C ASP A 11 11.42 15.39 -7.27
N ASP A 12 11.98 14.96 -6.14
CA ASP A 12 12.34 13.57 -5.90
C ASP A 12 11.15 12.78 -5.36
N SER A 13 10.60 11.93 -6.24
CA SER A 13 9.50 11.03 -5.93
C SER A 13 9.78 10.04 -4.79
N ALA A 14 11.03 9.62 -4.60
CA ALA A 14 11.40 8.72 -3.51
C ALA A 14 11.39 9.45 -2.17
N LEU A 15 11.90 10.68 -2.13
CA LEU A 15 11.80 11.55 -0.95
C LEU A 15 10.33 11.86 -0.61
N THR A 16 9.49 12.12 -1.60
CA THR A 16 8.04 12.30 -1.38
C THR A 16 7.42 11.05 -0.75
N LEU A 17 7.73 9.86 -1.26
CA LEU A 17 7.20 8.62 -0.67
C LEU A 17 7.70 8.40 0.77
N GLN A 18 8.97 8.69 1.06
CA GLN A 18 9.52 8.60 2.42
C GLN A 18 8.85 9.61 3.35
N TYR A 19 8.64 10.84 2.88
CA TYR A 19 7.92 11.87 3.62
C TYR A 19 6.52 11.39 3.98
N ILE A 20 5.75 10.87 3.01
CA ILE A 20 4.42 10.30 3.27
C ILE A 20 4.48 9.24 4.37
N LYS A 21 5.36 8.23 4.25
CA LYS A 21 5.52 7.20 5.28
C LYS A 21 5.83 7.78 6.66
N GLY A 22 6.61 8.86 6.70
CA GLY A 22 6.96 9.57 7.92
C GLY A 22 5.81 10.31 8.57
N ILE A 23 4.86 10.84 7.80
CA ILE A 23 3.74 11.67 8.31
C ILE A 23 2.37 10.98 8.32
N MET A 24 2.26 9.75 7.82
CA MET A 24 0.98 9.03 7.71
C MET A 24 0.23 8.92 9.04
N PHE A 25 0.92 8.95 10.19
CA PHE A 25 0.30 8.92 11.50
C PHE A 25 -0.51 10.19 11.84
N LEU A 26 -0.28 11.29 11.10
CA LEU A 26 -1.02 12.54 11.21
C LEU A 26 -2.28 12.55 10.33
N LEU A 27 -2.36 11.66 9.35
CA LEU A 27 -3.43 11.63 8.35
C LEU A 27 -4.57 10.72 8.81
N GLY A 28 -5.81 11.19 8.63
CA GLY A 28 -6.99 10.35 8.67
C GLY A 28 -7.17 9.53 7.38
N ASP A 29 -8.37 9.00 7.18
CA ASP A 29 -8.72 8.32 5.93
C ASP A 29 -8.81 9.32 4.80
N ILE A 30 -8.05 9.12 3.72
CA ILE A 30 -8.17 9.98 2.54
C ILE A 30 -9.53 9.76 1.86
N LYS A 31 -10.39 10.78 1.87
CA LYS A 31 -11.73 10.75 1.26
C LYS A 31 -11.78 11.45 -0.09
N GLU A 32 -10.78 12.27 -0.40
CA GLU A 32 -10.69 12.97 -1.67
C GLU A 32 -9.24 13.15 -2.09
N PHE A 33 -9.00 13.16 -3.40
CA PHE A 33 -7.77 13.68 -3.97
C PHE A 33 -8.01 14.48 -5.23
N GLU A 34 -7.08 15.40 -5.51
CA GLU A 34 -7.00 16.13 -6.78
C GLU A 34 -5.58 16.02 -7.35
N ILE A 35 -5.49 15.77 -8.64
CA ILE A 35 -4.24 15.68 -9.38
C ILE A 35 -4.34 16.55 -10.63
N PHE A 36 -3.39 17.47 -10.78
CA PHE A 36 -3.16 18.26 -11.98
C PHE A 36 -1.87 17.77 -12.64
N LYS A 37 -1.98 17.31 -13.88
CA LYS A 37 -0.83 16.77 -14.61
C LYS A 37 0.19 17.86 -14.94
N ASN A 38 -0.30 19.05 -15.27
CA ASN A 38 0.51 20.25 -15.43
C ASN A 38 0.36 21.14 -14.19
N GLU A 39 1.46 21.40 -13.50
CA GLU A 39 1.49 22.17 -12.25
C GLU A 39 0.94 23.60 -12.42
N LYS A 40 1.07 24.18 -13.62
CA LYS A 40 0.59 25.55 -13.91
C LYS A 40 -0.93 25.68 -13.90
N ASP A 41 -1.63 24.57 -14.10
CA ASP A 41 -3.09 24.53 -14.11
C ASP A 41 -3.65 24.37 -12.69
N SER A 42 -2.77 24.11 -11.71
CA SER A 42 -3.15 23.96 -10.31
C SER A 42 -3.44 25.31 -9.65
N PRO A 43 -4.59 25.47 -8.97
CA PRO A 43 -4.86 26.64 -8.15
C PRO A 43 -4.09 26.63 -6.81
N TYR A 44 -3.45 25.51 -6.45
CA TYR A 44 -2.78 25.32 -5.16
C TYR A 44 -1.36 25.88 -5.20
N LYS A 45 -1.20 27.09 -4.68
CA LYS A 45 0.09 27.79 -4.58
C LYS A 45 0.32 28.38 -3.20
N THR A 46 1.57 28.46 -2.81
CA THR A 46 2.00 29.25 -1.64
C THR A 46 2.09 30.72 -1.99
N LEU A 47 1.71 31.59 -1.05
CA LEU A 47 1.76 33.05 -1.22
C LEU A 47 3.19 33.58 -1.26
N ASP A 48 4.11 32.95 -0.53
CA ASP A 48 5.43 33.55 -0.26
C ASP A 48 6.50 33.22 -1.31
N ASN A 49 6.39 32.10 -2.02
CA ASN A 49 7.41 31.66 -2.97
C ASN A 49 6.86 31.10 -4.29
N ASN A 50 5.55 31.25 -4.55
CA ASN A 50 4.87 30.79 -5.76
C ASN A 50 5.10 29.30 -6.09
N LYS A 51 5.42 28.46 -5.10
CA LYS A 51 5.49 27.00 -5.30
C LYS A 51 4.10 26.49 -5.63
N LEU A 52 4.00 25.76 -6.74
CA LEU A 52 2.79 25.11 -7.21
C LEU A 52 2.75 23.66 -6.74
N TYR A 53 1.60 23.24 -6.24
CA TYR A 53 1.34 21.89 -5.78
C TYR A 53 0.30 21.28 -6.70
N SER A 54 0.50 20.06 -7.16
CA SER A 54 -0.41 19.48 -8.16
C SER A 54 -0.99 18.15 -7.72
N PHE A 55 -0.64 17.66 -6.54
CA PHE A 55 -1.26 16.48 -5.95
C PHE A 55 -1.72 16.81 -4.53
N ILE A 56 -3.05 16.85 -4.37
CA ILE A 56 -3.72 17.26 -3.14
C ILE A 56 -4.48 16.06 -2.59
N LEU A 57 -4.28 15.77 -1.31
CA LEU A 57 -4.98 14.72 -0.58
C LEU A 57 -5.80 15.38 0.53
N ARG A 58 -7.03 14.91 0.74
CA ARG A 58 -7.90 15.36 1.82
C ARG A 58 -8.38 14.19 2.64
N ASP A 59 -8.23 14.30 3.95
CA ASP A 59 -8.69 13.27 4.88
C ASP A 59 -10.13 13.52 5.38
N ASP A 60 -10.67 12.56 6.11
CA ASP A 60 -11.98 12.57 6.75
C ASP A 60 -12.15 13.64 7.85
N LYS A 61 -11.06 14.33 8.23
CA LYS A 61 -11.05 15.45 9.17
C LYS A 61 -10.93 16.80 8.46
N ASN A 62 -10.95 16.81 7.12
CA ASN A 62 -10.72 17.97 6.26
C ASN A 62 -9.30 18.54 6.32
N ASN A 63 -8.32 17.79 6.84
CA ASN A 63 -6.92 18.16 6.69
C ASN A 63 -6.51 18.02 5.24
N GLU A 64 -5.58 18.85 4.80
CA GLU A 64 -5.03 18.79 3.46
C GLU A 64 -3.55 18.49 3.48
N LEU A 65 -3.12 17.67 2.52
CA LEU A 65 -1.73 17.45 2.23
C LEU A 65 -1.47 17.82 0.78
N TRP A 66 -0.58 18.79 0.59
CA TRP A 66 -0.21 19.32 -0.71
C TRP A 66 1.18 18.84 -1.08
N LEU A 67 1.26 18.12 -2.20
CA LEU A 67 2.49 17.55 -2.73
C LEU A 67 2.82 18.22 -4.06
N LYS A 68 4.10 18.53 -4.27
CA LYS A 68 4.60 18.80 -5.61
C LYS A 68 4.33 17.59 -6.50
N ASN A 69 4.09 17.83 -7.78
CA ASN A 69 3.78 16.82 -8.75
C ASN A 69 4.76 15.63 -8.69
N PRO A 70 4.34 14.44 -8.22
CA PRO A 70 5.15 13.24 -8.37
C PRO A 70 5.28 12.82 -9.85
N PHE A 71 4.50 13.40 -10.78
CA PHE A 71 4.69 13.24 -12.23
C PHE A 71 5.98 13.96 -12.69
N CYS A 72 7.14 13.44 -12.28
CA CYS A 72 8.43 13.91 -12.78
C CYS A 72 8.42 13.80 -14.31
N SER A 73 8.67 14.93 -15.00
CA SER A 73 8.56 15.12 -16.45
C SER A 73 9.50 14.25 -17.31
N TYR A 74 10.19 13.28 -16.72
CA TYR A 74 11.04 12.32 -17.39
C TYR A 74 10.39 10.92 -17.39
N GLY A 75 9.38 10.76 -18.25
CA GLY A 75 8.85 9.45 -18.64
C GLY A 75 7.95 8.74 -17.62
N LYS A 76 7.81 7.42 -17.76
CA LYS A 76 6.83 6.56 -17.07
C LYS A 76 6.99 6.44 -15.54
N ALA A 77 7.94 7.16 -14.92
CA ALA A 77 8.32 7.02 -13.51
C ALA A 77 7.41 7.79 -12.54
N GLY A 78 6.79 8.89 -12.96
CA GLY A 78 6.06 9.76 -12.04
C GLY A 78 4.65 9.28 -11.66
N GLU A 79 3.93 8.69 -12.61
CA GLU A 79 2.64 8.00 -12.36
C GLU A 79 2.80 6.90 -11.30
N TYR A 80 3.94 6.22 -11.32
CA TYR A 80 4.23 5.15 -10.39
C TYR A 80 4.28 5.65 -8.94
N ALA A 81 4.88 6.83 -8.69
CA ALA A 81 4.94 7.40 -7.36
C ALA A 81 3.57 7.85 -6.84
N THR A 82 2.75 8.48 -7.69
CA THR A 82 1.36 8.83 -7.35
C THR A 82 0.55 7.60 -6.98
N ASN A 83 0.56 6.58 -7.86
CA ASN A 83 -0.15 5.33 -7.62
C ASN A 83 0.33 4.63 -6.36
N LYS A 84 1.64 4.70 -6.06
CA LYS A 84 2.18 4.16 -4.81
C LYS A 84 1.67 4.88 -3.58
N ILE A 85 1.61 6.21 -3.60
CA ILE A 85 1.09 6.99 -2.48
C ILE A 85 -0.39 6.65 -2.27
N LEU A 86 -1.19 6.64 -3.33
CA LEU A 86 -2.62 6.28 -3.26
C LEU A 86 -2.80 4.86 -2.67
N LYS A 87 -2.06 3.86 -3.17
CA LYS A 87 -2.14 2.49 -2.65
C LYS A 87 -1.64 2.35 -1.21
N LEU A 88 -0.59 3.09 -0.85
CA LEU A 88 -0.09 3.15 0.53
C LEU A 88 -1.15 3.70 1.49
N LEU A 89 -2.00 4.60 1.01
CA LEU A 89 -3.12 5.20 1.73
C LEU A 89 -4.42 4.38 1.60
N GLY A 90 -4.36 3.14 1.09
CA GLY A 90 -5.52 2.24 0.98
C GLY A 90 -6.45 2.51 -0.22
N ILE A 91 -6.08 3.41 -1.14
CA ILE A 91 -6.85 3.69 -2.35
C ILE A 91 -6.35 2.76 -3.46
N LEU A 92 -7.08 1.67 -3.69
CA LEU A 92 -6.63 0.56 -4.55
C LEU A 92 -7.14 0.62 -5.99
N ASP A 93 -8.12 1.47 -6.26
CA ASP A 93 -8.69 1.64 -7.60
C ASP A 93 -7.68 2.21 -8.60
N SER A 94 -7.90 1.90 -9.89
CA SER A 94 -7.18 2.57 -10.96
C SER A 94 -7.99 3.75 -11.49
N PHE A 95 -7.34 4.91 -11.52
CA PHE A 95 -7.93 6.17 -11.99
C PHE A 95 -7.45 6.58 -13.39
N LYS A 96 -6.67 5.72 -14.07
CA LYS A 96 -6.10 5.98 -15.41
C LYS A 96 -5.41 7.35 -15.50
N LEU A 97 -4.56 7.66 -14.52
CA LEU A 97 -4.00 9.00 -14.32
C LEU A 97 -3.21 9.54 -15.54
N LYS A 98 -2.72 8.68 -16.42
CA LYS A 98 -2.05 9.06 -17.67
C LYS A 98 -2.96 9.71 -18.71
N GLU A 99 -4.22 9.27 -18.76
CA GLU A 99 -5.16 9.61 -19.83
C GLU A 99 -5.86 10.95 -19.59
N LYS A 100 -5.74 11.50 -18.38
CA LYS A 100 -6.45 12.69 -17.93
C LYS A 100 -5.45 13.78 -17.54
N ASP A 101 -5.75 15.03 -17.90
CA ASP A 101 -4.93 16.18 -17.50
C ASP A 101 -5.30 16.69 -16.10
N TYR A 102 -6.52 16.38 -15.65
CA TYR A 102 -7.02 16.62 -14.30
C TYR A 102 -7.81 15.40 -13.80
N VAL A 103 -7.56 15.00 -12.55
CA VAL A 103 -8.30 13.93 -11.88
C VAL A 103 -8.73 14.42 -10.52
N LYS A 104 -10.03 14.30 -10.23
CA LYS A 104 -10.59 14.54 -8.90
C LYS A 104 -11.50 13.38 -8.56
N GLU A 105 -11.25 12.81 -7.40
CA GLU A 105 -12.04 11.69 -6.88
C GLU A 105 -12.47 12.04 -5.46
N VAL A 106 -13.73 11.76 -5.16
CA VAL A 106 -14.39 12.10 -3.88
C VAL A 106 -15.12 10.89 -3.35
N ASN A 107 -15.49 10.91 -2.06
CA ASN A 107 -16.14 9.80 -1.37
C ASN A 107 -15.34 8.50 -1.42
N LEU A 108 -14.01 8.62 -1.43
CA LEU A 108 -13.11 7.48 -1.43
C LEU A 108 -13.28 6.67 -0.14
N THR A 109 -13.17 5.35 -0.27
CA THR A 109 -13.24 4.42 0.84
C THR A 109 -11.92 3.65 0.92
N PRO A 110 -10.90 4.20 1.59
CA PRO A 110 -9.64 3.51 1.80
C PRO A 110 -9.82 2.12 2.44
N ILE A 111 -9.00 1.16 2.00
CA ILE A 111 -9.00 -0.21 2.50
C ILE A 111 -7.66 -0.50 3.19
N HIS A 112 -7.69 -0.64 4.51
CA HIS A 112 -6.51 -0.97 5.32
C HIS A 112 -6.60 -2.42 5.82
N LYS A 113 -6.49 -3.38 4.90
CA LYS A 113 -6.60 -4.81 5.21
C LYS A 113 -5.30 -5.55 4.92
N LEU A 114 -5.04 -6.57 5.73
CA LEU A 114 -3.94 -7.50 5.53
C LEU A 114 -4.39 -8.91 5.89
N ASN A 115 -4.42 -9.77 4.89
CA ASN A 115 -4.72 -11.19 5.03
C ASN A 115 -3.44 -11.97 4.81
N LEU A 116 -3.07 -12.78 5.78
CA LEU A 116 -1.84 -13.55 5.79
C LEU A 116 -2.19 -15.04 5.82
N LEU A 117 -1.84 -15.75 4.76
CA LEU A 117 -1.74 -17.19 4.78
C LEU A 117 -0.43 -17.56 5.47
N ILE A 118 -0.53 -18.12 6.66
CA ILE A 118 0.64 -18.53 7.43
C ILE A 118 1.17 -19.84 6.86
N SER A 119 2.44 -19.80 6.44
CA SER A 119 3.13 -20.88 5.77
C SER A 119 4.46 -21.20 6.45
N THR A 120 4.84 -22.48 6.44
CA THR A 120 6.20 -22.92 6.78
C THR A 120 6.87 -23.49 5.54
N ALA A 121 8.16 -23.18 5.36
CA ALA A 121 8.95 -23.77 4.28
C ALA A 121 9.06 -25.29 4.49
N SER A 122 8.73 -26.08 3.46
CA SER A 122 8.93 -27.52 3.50
C SER A 122 10.40 -27.85 3.24
N SER A 123 10.98 -28.73 4.08
CA SER A 123 12.33 -29.26 3.86
C SER A 123 12.39 -30.36 2.78
N LYS A 124 11.23 -30.87 2.32
CA LYS A 124 11.13 -32.05 1.45
C LYS A 124 10.53 -31.75 0.07
N SER A 125 9.95 -30.57 -0.14
CA SER A 125 9.31 -30.15 -1.38
C SER A 125 9.53 -28.66 -1.63
N ASN A 126 9.57 -28.22 -2.89
CA ASN A 126 9.55 -26.79 -3.25
C ASN A 126 8.22 -26.08 -2.92
N ASN A 127 7.29 -26.76 -2.24
CA ASN A 127 5.98 -26.24 -1.85
C ASN A 127 5.96 -25.95 -0.35
N ASN A 128 5.42 -24.78 0.02
CA ASN A 128 5.20 -24.42 1.42
C ASN A 128 4.04 -25.22 1.99
N ASN A 129 4.09 -25.50 3.30
CA ASN A 129 2.95 -26.05 4.03
C ASN A 129 2.11 -24.88 4.55
N HIS A 130 0.85 -24.82 4.13
CA HIS A 130 -0.11 -23.80 4.52
C HIS A 130 -0.90 -24.23 5.75
N HIS A 131 -1.04 -23.34 6.73
CA HIS A 131 -1.64 -23.69 8.03
C HIS A 131 -3.02 -23.08 8.23
N PHE A 132 -3.13 -21.74 8.16
CA PHE A 132 -4.38 -20.99 8.34
C PHE A 132 -4.22 -19.58 7.79
N TRP A 133 -5.33 -18.90 7.61
CA TRP A 133 -5.39 -17.48 7.31
C TRP A 133 -5.57 -16.65 8.58
N ILE A 134 -4.80 -15.57 8.70
CA ILE A 134 -5.09 -14.46 9.60
C ILE A 134 -5.64 -13.33 8.75
N VAL A 135 -6.89 -12.92 9.01
CA VAL A 135 -7.58 -11.88 8.26
C VAL A 135 -7.68 -10.66 9.15
N SER A 136 -6.94 -9.60 8.83
CA SER A 136 -6.81 -8.43 9.69
C SER A 136 -7.29 -7.14 9.04
N ASN A 137 -7.85 -6.25 9.87
CA ASN A 137 -8.30 -4.92 9.48
C ASN A 137 -7.71 -3.88 10.43
N PHE A 138 -7.30 -2.75 9.87
CA PHE A 138 -6.76 -1.60 10.57
C PHE A 138 -7.65 -0.39 10.36
N LYS A 139 -7.63 0.54 11.33
CA LYS A 139 -8.41 1.77 11.21
C LYS A 139 -7.73 2.75 10.26
N TYR A 140 -6.40 2.80 10.32
CA TYR A 140 -5.61 3.77 9.55
C TYR A 140 -4.48 3.11 8.76
N ALA A 141 -4.09 3.75 7.66
CA ALA A 141 -3.02 3.27 6.78
C ALA A 141 -1.66 3.15 7.50
N TYR A 142 -1.37 4.03 8.47
CA TYR A 142 -0.10 3.99 9.21
C TYR A 142 0.02 2.74 10.09
N GLU A 143 -1.09 2.26 10.66
CA GLU A 143 -1.13 1.06 11.50
C GLU A 143 -0.76 -0.17 10.65
N LEU A 144 -1.39 -0.29 9.48
CA LEU A 144 -1.07 -1.33 8.50
C LEU A 144 0.40 -1.26 8.05
N LEU A 145 0.93 -0.06 7.79
CA LEU A 145 2.34 0.11 7.43
C LEU A 145 3.25 -0.41 8.55
N LYS A 146 2.96 -0.08 9.81
CA LYS A 146 3.78 -0.51 10.96
C LYS A 146 3.71 -2.01 11.22
N VAL A 147 2.56 -2.64 10.98
CA VAL A 147 2.45 -4.10 10.99
C VAL A 147 3.33 -4.72 9.92
N LYS A 148 3.26 -4.22 8.67
CA LYS A 148 4.10 -4.73 7.56
C LYS A 148 5.60 -4.57 7.86
N GLU A 149 6.01 -3.41 8.36
CA GLU A 149 7.39 -3.16 8.79
C GLU A 149 7.82 -4.13 9.88
N SER A 150 6.98 -4.37 10.88
CA SER A 150 7.29 -5.27 12.00
C SER A 150 7.37 -6.73 11.54
N LEU A 151 6.41 -7.21 10.74
CA LEU A 151 6.41 -8.55 10.17
C LEU A 151 7.64 -8.83 9.29
N SER A 152 8.16 -7.81 8.60
CA SER A 152 9.37 -7.96 7.78
C SER A 152 10.63 -8.37 8.56
N THR A 153 10.61 -8.20 9.89
CA THR A 153 11.72 -8.61 10.77
C THR A 153 11.70 -10.10 11.12
N PHE A 154 10.55 -10.77 10.97
CA PHE A 154 10.37 -12.19 11.31
C PHE A 154 10.25 -13.09 10.08
N GLY A 155 9.92 -12.53 8.92
CA GLY A 155 9.64 -13.31 7.73
C GLY A 155 9.40 -12.48 6.48
N LEU A 156 9.00 -13.17 5.42
CA LEU A 156 8.71 -12.61 4.11
C LEU A 156 7.22 -12.65 3.83
N CYS A 157 6.72 -11.56 3.26
CA CYS A 157 5.34 -11.40 2.82
C CYS A 157 5.33 -11.24 1.30
N CYS A 158 4.60 -12.12 0.60
CA CYS A 158 4.44 -12.10 -0.85
C CYS A 158 2.96 -12.16 -1.19
N ALA A 159 2.54 -11.58 -2.32
CA ALA A 159 1.14 -11.72 -2.76
C ALA A 159 0.79 -13.21 -2.93
N ALA A 160 -0.35 -13.63 -2.37
CA ALA A 160 -0.79 -15.02 -2.45
C ALA A 160 -1.21 -15.34 -3.90
N LYS A 161 -0.49 -16.25 -4.56
CA LYS A 161 -0.84 -16.70 -5.92
C LYS A 161 -1.97 -17.73 -5.84
N GLN A 162 -3.17 -17.35 -6.27
CA GLN A 162 -4.40 -18.16 -6.12
C GLN A 162 -4.35 -19.53 -6.79
N LYS A 163 -3.52 -19.69 -7.82
CA LYS A 163 -3.35 -20.97 -8.52
C LYS A 163 -2.86 -22.10 -7.61
N ASP A 164 -2.25 -21.76 -6.48
CA ASP A 164 -1.61 -22.71 -5.57
C ASP A 164 -2.41 -22.90 -4.25
N ILE A 165 -3.45 -22.10 -3.99
CA ILE A 165 -4.17 -22.06 -2.70
C ILE A 165 -5.68 -21.91 -2.89
N LYS A 166 -6.49 -22.73 -2.20
CA LYS A 166 -7.94 -22.49 -2.09
C LYS A 166 -8.19 -21.26 -1.21
N VAL A 167 -8.57 -20.15 -1.83
CA VAL A 167 -8.93 -18.91 -1.11
C VAL A 167 -10.36 -19.03 -0.56
N PRO A 168 -10.58 -18.88 0.77
CA PRO A 168 -11.90 -18.83 1.36
C PRO A 168 -12.82 -17.83 0.62
N PRO A 169 -14.11 -18.14 0.39
CA PRO A 169 -15.02 -17.24 -0.32
C PRO A 169 -15.05 -15.80 0.25
N ALA A 170 -14.89 -15.66 1.57
CA ALA A 170 -14.82 -14.37 2.26
C ALA A 170 -13.64 -13.47 1.82
N LEU A 171 -12.59 -14.04 1.21
CA LEU A 171 -11.36 -13.34 0.82
C LEU A 171 -11.27 -13.06 -0.69
N LYS A 172 -12.26 -13.50 -1.48
CA LYS A 172 -12.30 -13.31 -2.95
C LYS A 172 -12.54 -11.86 -3.40
N ILE A 173 -12.88 -10.95 -2.49
CA ILE A 173 -13.33 -9.58 -2.82
C ILE A 173 -12.16 -8.62 -3.13
N PHE A 174 -10.90 -9.02 -2.93
CA PHE A 174 -9.76 -8.09 -2.94
C PHE A 174 -8.65 -8.45 -3.94
N GLU A 175 -9.01 -9.01 -5.09
CA GLU A 175 -8.10 -9.00 -6.24
C GLU A 175 -8.00 -7.56 -6.77
N PRO A 176 -6.82 -6.91 -6.76
CA PRO A 176 -6.64 -5.77 -7.64
C PRO A 176 -6.92 -6.28 -9.06
N LYS A 177 -7.94 -5.73 -9.72
CA LYS A 177 -8.15 -5.97 -11.15
C LYS A 177 -6.82 -5.64 -11.82
N GLU A 178 -6.12 -6.65 -12.32
CA GLU A 178 -4.89 -6.44 -13.06
C GLU A 178 -5.24 -5.48 -14.20
N GLU A 179 -4.76 -4.24 -14.13
CA GLU A 179 -4.70 -3.47 -15.36
C GLU A 179 -3.61 -4.11 -16.22
N PRO A 180 -3.91 -4.42 -17.51
CA PRO A 180 -2.87 -4.79 -18.44
C PRO A 180 -2.00 -3.56 -18.66
N ILE A 181 -0.96 -3.40 -17.85
CA ILE A 181 0.04 -2.38 -18.13
C ILE A 181 0.72 -2.79 -19.44
N VAL A 182 0.71 -1.85 -20.38
CA VAL A 182 1.42 -1.88 -21.66
C VAL A 182 2.92 -2.10 -21.42
N GLU A 183 3.31 -3.37 -21.31
CA GLU A 183 4.62 -3.83 -20.84
C GLU A 183 5.56 -4.21 -22.01
N LYS A 184 5.58 -3.42 -23.09
CA LYS A 184 6.46 -3.70 -24.24
C LYS A 184 7.66 -2.78 -24.42
N ALA A 185 7.84 -1.73 -23.63
CA ALA A 185 8.89 -0.73 -23.95
C ALA A 185 9.95 -0.44 -22.87
N LEU A 186 9.83 -0.95 -21.64
CA LEU A 186 10.84 -0.70 -20.61
C LEU A 186 11.10 -1.98 -19.82
N ASN A 187 12.33 -2.48 -19.89
CA ASN A 187 12.94 -3.59 -19.16
C ASN A 187 12.98 -4.94 -19.88
N LYS A 188 14.02 -5.09 -20.72
CA LYS A 188 14.54 -6.39 -21.18
C LYS A 188 15.47 -7.07 -20.14
N HIS A 189 15.70 -6.47 -18.97
CA HIS A 189 16.74 -6.96 -18.03
C HIS A 189 16.42 -6.91 -16.52
N ASN A 190 15.20 -6.61 -16.07
CA ASN A 190 14.88 -6.70 -14.64
C ASN A 190 13.56 -7.46 -14.40
N LYS A 191 13.64 -8.50 -13.56
CA LYS A 191 12.59 -9.42 -13.13
C LYS A 191 11.27 -8.68 -12.85
N LYS A 192 10.22 -9.08 -13.57
CA LYS A 192 8.94 -8.39 -13.72
C LYS A 192 7.89 -8.63 -12.62
N GLU A 193 8.16 -9.37 -11.53
CA GLU A 193 7.05 -9.91 -10.73
C GLU A 193 6.65 -9.17 -9.44
N HIS A 194 7.41 -8.20 -8.89
CA HIS A 194 7.23 -7.81 -7.47
C HIS A 194 6.70 -6.39 -7.18
N LYS A 195 6.25 -5.62 -8.17
CA LYS A 195 5.97 -4.18 -7.95
C LYS A 195 4.66 -3.88 -7.22
N TYR A 196 3.75 -4.84 -7.10
CA TYR A 196 2.46 -4.65 -6.43
C TYR A 196 2.23 -5.57 -5.22
N ASP A 197 3.16 -6.49 -4.94
CA ASP A 197 3.12 -7.36 -3.77
C ASP A 197 3.02 -6.55 -2.46
N GLU A 198 3.69 -5.39 -2.41
CA GLU A 198 3.68 -4.53 -1.22
C GLU A 198 2.29 -3.97 -0.86
N PHE A 199 1.34 -3.96 -1.79
CA PHE A 199 -0.03 -3.45 -1.59
C PHE A 199 -1.09 -4.56 -1.62
N ALA A 200 -0.68 -5.82 -1.78
CA ALA A 200 -1.62 -6.93 -1.79
C ALA A 200 -2.33 -7.02 -0.44
N ILE A 201 -3.64 -7.27 -0.49
CA ILE A 201 -4.44 -7.58 0.70
C ILE A 201 -4.23 -9.03 1.08
N ASN A 202 -4.30 -9.96 0.11
CA ASN A 202 -4.08 -11.38 0.31
C ASN A 202 -2.61 -11.74 0.08
N ASN A 203 -1.93 -12.20 1.13
CA ASN A 203 -0.51 -12.50 1.11
C ASN A 203 -0.23 -13.87 1.67
N GLU A 204 0.80 -14.53 1.16
CA GLU A 204 1.48 -15.62 1.84
C GLU A 204 2.58 -15.05 2.75
N TYR A 205 2.64 -15.53 3.98
CA TYR A 205 3.64 -15.14 4.95
C TYR A 205 4.46 -16.35 5.39
N VAL A 206 5.77 -16.27 5.19
CA VAL A 206 6.72 -17.33 5.51
C VAL A 206 7.76 -16.78 6.48
N PHE A 207 7.89 -17.43 7.64
CA PHE A 207 8.91 -17.07 8.62
C PHE A 207 10.32 -17.37 8.14
N PHE A 208 11.31 -16.62 8.64
CA PHE A 208 12.72 -16.92 8.38
C PHE A 208 13.15 -18.26 8.99
N MET A 209 14.17 -18.89 8.39
CA MET A 209 14.55 -20.27 8.71
C MET A 209 14.83 -20.56 10.19
N HIS A 210 15.30 -19.57 10.96
CA HIS A 210 15.57 -19.74 12.39
C HIS A 210 14.30 -19.85 13.26
N TYR A 211 13.12 -19.60 12.68
CA TYR A 211 11.82 -19.84 13.32
C TYR A 211 11.20 -21.19 12.93
N ASN A 212 11.80 -21.97 12.02
CA ASN A 212 11.23 -23.24 11.54
C ASN A 212 11.06 -24.31 12.63
N GLU A 213 11.82 -24.22 13.73
CA GLU A 213 11.73 -25.14 14.86
C GLU A 213 10.62 -24.77 15.86
N LYS A 214 10.02 -23.58 15.69
CA LYS A 214 8.91 -23.15 16.55
C LYS A 214 7.63 -23.87 16.14
N ASP A 215 6.83 -24.23 17.14
CA ASP A 215 5.50 -24.74 16.91
C ASP A 215 4.60 -23.67 16.30
N ILE A 216 3.54 -24.13 15.63
CA ILE A 216 2.66 -23.27 14.88
C ILE A 216 1.90 -22.28 15.77
N ASP A 217 1.63 -22.62 17.04
CA ASP A 217 0.94 -21.73 17.98
C ASP A 217 1.86 -20.58 18.42
N THR A 218 3.14 -20.84 18.62
CA THR A 218 4.15 -19.80 18.84
C THR A 218 4.24 -18.84 17.65
N LEU A 219 4.33 -19.36 16.42
CA LEU A 219 4.38 -18.53 15.21
C LEU A 219 3.12 -17.68 15.04
N LYS A 220 1.95 -18.28 15.29
CA LYS A 220 0.67 -17.58 15.31
C LYS A 220 0.70 -16.40 16.28
N ASN A 221 1.11 -16.64 17.53
CA ASN A 221 1.11 -15.62 18.57
C ASN A 221 2.05 -14.45 18.23
N ILE A 222 3.21 -14.70 17.61
CA ILE A 222 4.09 -13.61 17.13
C ILE A 222 3.34 -12.67 16.17
N VAL A 223 2.58 -13.22 15.21
CA VAL A 223 1.83 -12.40 14.25
C VAL A 223 0.70 -11.64 14.95
N LEU A 224 -0.03 -12.32 15.84
CA LEU A 224 -1.15 -11.70 16.57
C LEU A 224 -0.67 -10.57 17.48
N ASP A 225 0.41 -10.77 18.23
CA ASP A 225 1.01 -9.75 19.09
C ASP A 225 1.42 -8.49 18.29
N ILE A 226 1.94 -8.67 17.06
CA ILE A 226 2.27 -7.55 16.17
C ILE A 226 1.00 -6.82 15.72
N ILE A 227 -0.05 -7.55 15.35
CA ILE A 227 -1.32 -6.96 14.90
C ILE A 227 -1.97 -6.17 16.06
N ASP A 228 -2.03 -6.76 17.26
CA ASP A 228 -2.57 -6.15 18.47
C ASP A 228 -1.82 -4.88 18.87
N LYS A 229 -0.49 -4.90 18.79
CA LYS A 229 0.38 -3.74 19.09
C LYS A 229 0.01 -2.50 18.28
N TYR A 230 -0.54 -2.66 17.08
CA TYR A 230 -0.95 -1.56 16.21
C TYR A 230 -2.48 -1.52 16.00
N ASN A 231 -3.24 -1.92 17.01
CA ASN A 231 -4.71 -1.84 17.08
C ASN A 231 -5.44 -2.57 15.94
N GLY A 232 -4.80 -3.57 15.33
CA GLY A 232 -5.45 -4.37 14.31
C GLY A 232 -6.49 -5.31 14.91
N SER A 233 -7.63 -5.43 14.25
CA SER A 233 -8.59 -6.50 14.54
C SER A 233 -8.31 -7.69 13.64
N TYR A 234 -8.51 -8.91 14.13
CA TYR A 234 -8.27 -10.12 13.33
C TYR A 234 -9.25 -11.25 13.61
N HIS A 235 -9.35 -12.16 12.65
CA HIS A 235 -9.96 -13.48 12.82
C HIS A 235 -9.15 -14.53 12.08
N ILE A 236 -9.26 -15.78 12.51
CA ILE A 236 -8.52 -16.91 11.94
C ILE A 236 -9.48 -17.77 11.13
N LEU A 237 -9.09 -18.10 9.90
CA LEU A 237 -9.82 -19.03 9.05
C LEU A 237 -8.94 -20.26 8.74
N PRO A 238 -9.52 -21.47 8.69
CA PRO A 238 -8.79 -22.64 8.19
C PRO A 238 -8.46 -22.50 6.70
N VAL A 239 -7.48 -23.27 6.22
CA VAL A 239 -7.16 -23.43 4.78
C VAL A 239 -8.11 -24.41 4.12
#